data_AF-K9Z8I0-F1
#
_entry.id   AF-K9Z8I0-F1
#
_cell.length_a   1.000
_cell.length_b   1.000
_cell.length_c   1.000
_cell.angle_alpha   90.00
_cell.angle_beta   90.00
_cell.angle_gamma   90.00
#
_symmetry.space_group_name_H-M   'P 1'
#
loop_
_entity.id
_entity.type
_entity.pdbx_description
1 polymer ?
#
loop_
_entity_poly.entity_id
_entity_poly.type
_entity_poly.pdbx_seq_one_letter_code
_entity_poly.pdbx_strand_id
1 'polypeptide(L)'
;MRLVQRHIIRPDHKYYQYFDQQCYLSKNLYNLSTYRYRQHFFQTGQKLSFNDLYHQVSKTSAYYALPNTKVAKQIIRRIDQSWKGYFQAHKDWSRVDNYLHTVSRRVIDWCLLNSIGTLVIGKNDHWKQSINIGKKNNQQFVSIPHARLIEMLCYKGELMGIKVVVTEESYTSQSSFLDFDTLPSYGEKKPKFSGKRIKRGLYKTSTGKLINADVNGSYNCIRKHLQQEKVKSNAFHSHDLMALPFMPVTYDPLRTHNLNFLQIV
;
A
#
# COMPACT_ATOMS: atom_id res chain seq x y z
N MET A 1 -18.18 15.76 9.76
CA MET A 1 -18.38 16.08 8.32
C MET A 1 -18.65 17.57 8.27
N ARG A 2 -17.75 18.41 7.74
CA ARG A 2 -18.07 19.84 7.60
C ARG A 2 -19.06 19.95 6.45
N LEU A 3 -20.27 20.43 6.71
CA LEU A 3 -21.24 20.76 5.66
C LEU A 3 -20.61 21.85 4.80
N VAL A 4 -20.17 21.48 3.60
CA VAL A 4 -19.67 22.46 2.62
C VAL A 4 -20.89 22.92 1.83
N GLN A 5 -21.32 24.15 2.08
CA GLN A 5 -22.39 24.77 1.31
C GLN A 5 -21.94 24.86 -0.15
N ARG A 6 -22.70 24.25 -1.06
CA ARG A 6 -22.44 24.28 -2.49
C ARG A 6 -23.45 25.21 -3.15
N HIS A 7 -22.97 26.32 -3.70
CA HIS A 7 -23.77 27.20 -4.54
C HIS A 7 -23.60 26.76 -6.00
N ILE A 8 -24.71 26.38 -6.64
CA ILE A 8 -24.74 26.02 -8.06
C ILE A 8 -25.42 27.17 -8.79
N ILE A 9 -24.70 27.84 -9.68
CA ILE A 9 -25.21 28.94 -10.50
C ILE A 9 -25.57 28.35 -11.86
N ARG A 10 -26.84 28.49 -12.24
CA ARG A 10 -27.36 28.00 -13.52
C ARG A 10 -27.22 29.07 -14.64
N PRO A 11 -27.20 28.68 -15.93
CA PRO A 11 -27.04 29.61 -17.06
C PRO A 11 -28.08 30.73 -17.16
N ASP A 12 -29.29 30.49 -16.68
CA ASP A 12 -30.41 31.42 -16.61
C ASP A 12 -30.27 32.50 -15.52
N HIS A 13 -29.26 32.39 -14.66
CA HIS A 13 -29.05 33.35 -13.59
C HIS A 13 -28.56 34.71 -14.13
N LYS A 14 -29.13 35.82 -13.64
CA LYS A 14 -28.81 37.20 -14.08
C LYS A 14 -27.32 37.57 -14.11
N TYR A 15 -26.52 36.96 -13.25
CA TYR A 15 -25.08 37.20 -13.15
C TYR A 15 -24.21 36.08 -13.75
N TYR A 16 -24.81 35.13 -14.48
CA TYR A 16 -24.09 33.97 -15.00
C TYR A 16 -22.89 34.37 -15.86
N GLN A 17 -23.09 35.27 -16.84
CA GLN A 17 -22.00 35.76 -17.71
C GLN A 17 -20.85 36.39 -16.92
N TYR A 18 -21.19 37.18 -15.89
CA TYR A 18 -20.17 37.76 -15.02
C TYR A 18 -19.37 36.67 -14.29
N PHE A 19 -20.04 35.70 -13.67
CA PHE A 19 -19.36 34.62 -12.97
C PHE A 19 -18.52 33.74 -13.90
N ASP A 20 -19.02 33.45 -15.09
CA ASP A 20 -18.28 32.70 -16.12
C ASP A 20 -16.99 33.42 -16.53
N GLN A 21 -17.08 34.74 -16.80
CA GLN A 21 -15.90 35.56 -17.09
C GLN A 21 -14.90 35.54 -15.92
N GLN A 22 -15.35 35.65 -14.68
CA GLN A 22 -14.46 35.56 -13.51
C GLN A 22 -13.80 34.18 -13.36
N CYS A 23 -14.53 33.11 -13.67
CA CYS A 23 -13.99 31.74 -13.70
C CYS A 23 -12.93 31.59 -14.80
N TYR A 24 -13.17 32.14 -15.99
CA TYR A 24 -12.23 32.15 -17.10
C TYR A 24 -10.93 32.88 -16.74
N LEU A 25 -11.02 34.10 -16.20
CA LEU A 25 -9.86 34.87 -15.76
C LEU A 25 -9.09 34.18 -14.63
N SER A 26 -9.81 33.58 -13.68
CA SER A 26 -9.20 32.79 -12.60
C SER A 26 -8.44 31.57 -13.13
N LYS A 27 -9.01 30.87 -14.12
CA LYS A 27 -8.36 29.73 -14.79
C LYS A 27 -7.09 30.17 -15.51
N ASN A 28 -7.10 31.32 -16.19
CA ASN A 28 -5.92 31.84 -16.89
C ASN A 28 -4.78 32.16 -15.92
N LEU A 29 -5.08 32.83 -14.81
CA LEU A 29 -4.11 33.07 -13.75
C LEU A 29 -3.58 31.76 -13.14
N TYR A 30 -4.46 30.78 -12.94
CA TYR A 30 -4.09 29.48 -12.41
C TYR A 30 -3.13 28.73 -13.35
N ASN A 31 -3.44 28.72 -14.64
CA ASN A 31 -2.64 28.07 -15.66
C ASN A 31 -1.26 28.73 -15.80
N LEU A 32 -1.21 30.06 -15.83
CA LEU A 32 0.04 30.82 -15.87
C LEU A 32 0.93 30.51 -14.65
N SER A 33 0.34 30.55 -13.46
CA SER A 33 1.06 30.27 -12.21
C SER A 33 1.58 28.83 -12.19
N THR A 34 0.76 27.87 -12.64
CA THR A 34 1.15 26.45 -12.76
C THR A 34 2.27 26.29 -13.77
N TYR A 35 2.21 26.98 -14.92
CA TYR A 35 3.26 26.95 -15.93
C TYR A 35 4.59 27.45 -15.36
N ARG A 36 4.61 28.62 -14.70
CA ARG A 36 5.82 29.18 -14.08
C ARG A 36 6.42 28.22 -13.06
N TYR A 37 5.57 27.63 -12.21
CA TYR A 37 6.01 26.64 -11.24
C TYR A 37 6.63 25.41 -11.92
N ARG A 38 5.98 24.86 -12.94
CA ARG A 38 6.46 23.68 -13.69
C ARG A 38 7.79 23.95 -14.38
N GLN A 39 7.96 25.12 -15.00
CA GLN A 39 9.22 25.49 -15.63
C GLN A 39 10.37 25.49 -14.62
N HIS A 40 10.16 26.08 -13.44
CA HIS A 40 11.14 26.02 -12.36
C HIS A 40 11.41 24.57 -11.93
N PHE A 41 10.36 23.78 -11.67
CA PHE A 41 10.50 22.39 -11.26
C PHE A 41 11.26 21.53 -12.28
N PHE A 42 11.01 21.69 -13.58
CA PHE A 42 11.72 20.94 -14.61
C PHE A 42 13.19 21.35 -14.75
N GLN A 43 13.53 22.59 -14.41
CA GLN A 43 14.91 23.07 -14.45
C GLN A 43 15.71 22.68 -13.20
N THR A 44 15.10 22.77 -12.01
CA THR A 44 15.82 22.64 -10.74
C THR A 44 15.51 21.37 -9.98
N GLY A 45 14.42 20.68 -10.31
CA GLY A 45 13.83 19.60 -9.50
C GLY A 45 13.22 20.08 -8.18
N GLN A 46 13.22 21.39 -7.91
CA GLN A 46 12.85 21.94 -6.63
C GLN A 46 11.50 22.64 -6.66
N LYS A 47 10.95 22.81 -5.46
CA LYS A 47 9.75 23.58 -5.22
C LYS A 47 10.06 25.08 -5.36
N LEU A 48 9.28 25.78 -6.19
CA LEU A 48 9.26 27.24 -6.21
C LEU A 48 8.59 27.79 -4.94
N SER A 49 9.20 28.79 -4.30
CA SER A 49 8.62 29.43 -3.11
C SER A 49 7.35 30.21 -3.46
N PHE A 50 6.43 30.33 -2.50
CA PHE A 50 5.21 31.12 -2.70
C PHE A 50 5.53 32.58 -3.06
N ASN A 51 6.54 33.16 -2.41
CA ASN A 51 6.93 34.56 -2.63
C ASN A 51 7.48 34.73 -4.05
N ASP A 52 8.34 33.83 -4.51
CA ASP A 52 8.91 33.90 -5.86
C ASP A 52 7.84 33.74 -6.94
N LEU A 53 6.95 32.75 -6.77
CA LEU A 53 5.82 32.56 -7.66
C LEU A 53 4.93 33.81 -7.69
N TYR A 54 4.62 34.36 -6.51
CA TYR A 54 3.82 35.56 -6.39
C TYR A 54 4.46 36.75 -7.12
N HIS A 55 5.76 37.01 -6.90
CA HIS A 55 6.47 38.13 -7.54
C HIS A 55 6.60 37.98 -9.07
N GLN A 56 6.68 36.75 -9.58
CA GLN A 56 6.66 36.51 -11.03
C GLN A 56 5.28 36.78 -11.62
N VAL A 57 4.23 36.28 -10.96
CA VAL A 57 2.86 36.34 -11.47
C VAL A 57 2.23 37.73 -11.27
N SER A 58 2.56 38.43 -10.19
CA SER A 58 2.01 39.76 -9.87
C SER A 58 2.39 40.83 -10.89
N LYS A 59 3.40 40.58 -11.73
CA LYS A 59 3.84 41.48 -12.81
C LYS A 59 3.07 41.28 -14.12
N THR A 60 2.17 40.31 -14.18
CA THR A 60 1.49 39.92 -15.42
C THR A 60 0.09 40.50 -15.52
N SER A 61 -0.37 40.75 -16.75
CA SER A 61 -1.73 41.23 -17.00
C SER A 61 -2.80 40.29 -16.42
N ALA A 62 -2.55 38.98 -16.43
CA ALA A 62 -3.45 37.98 -15.85
C ALA A 62 -3.72 38.17 -14.34
N TYR A 63 -2.77 38.74 -13.58
CA TYR A 63 -2.95 39.03 -12.16
C TYR A 63 -3.92 40.19 -11.93
N TYR A 64 -3.81 41.24 -12.75
CA TYR A 64 -4.65 42.44 -12.68
C TYR A 64 -5.96 42.31 -13.45
N ALA A 65 -6.12 41.27 -14.28
CA ALA A 65 -7.36 41.00 -14.99
C ALA A 65 -8.51 40.63 -14.04
N LEU A 66 -8.20 40.14 -12.83
CA LEU A 66 -9.19 39.90 -11.79
C LEU A 66 -9.55 41.20 -11.06
N PRO A 67 -10.82 41.38 -10.67
CA PRO A 67 -11.31 42.61 -10.04
C PRO A 67 -10.72 42.87 -8.65
N ASN A 68 -10.11 41.87 -8.00
CA ASN A 68 -9.55 41.99 -6.66
C ASN A 68 -8.25 41.21 -6.51
N THR A 69 -7.18 41.92 -6.12
CA THR A 69 -5.83 41.36 -5.88
C THR A 69 -5.81 40.30 -4.77
N LYS A 70 -6.73 40.37 -3.80
CA LYS A 70 -6.90 39.33 -2.76
C LYS A 70 -7.33 38.00 -3.36
N VAL A 71 -8.22 38.02 -4.36
CA VAL A 71 -8.69 36.82 -5.06
C VAL A 71 -7.55 36.23 -5.88
N ALA A 72 -6.82 37.06 -6.63
CA ALA A 72 -5.64 36.65 -7.39
C ALA A 72 -4.58 35.98 -6.49
N LYS A 73 -4.27 36.58 -5.33
CA LYS A 73 -3.33 36.01 -4.35
C LYS A 73 -3.84 34.68 -3.78
N GLN A 74 -5.14 34.51 -3.57
CA GLN A 74 -5.72 33.27 -3.09
C GLN A 74 -5.63 32.13 -4.13
N ILE A 75 -5.75 32.45 -5.42
CA ILE A 75 -5.53 31.49 -6.51
C ILE A 75 -4.08 30.98 -6.49
N ILE A 76 -3.11 31.88 -6.34
CA ILE A 76 -1.69 31.52 -6.23
C ILE A 76 -1.44 30.65 -4.99
N ARG A 77 -2.07 30.98 -3.85
CA ARG A 77 -1.97 30.16 -2.62
C ARG A 77 -2.52 28.75 -2.80
N ARG A 78 -3.62 28.57 -3.53
CA ARG A 78 -4.16 27.24 -3.84
C ARG A 78 -3.16 26.39 -4.63
N ILE A 79 -2.44 27.00 -5.56
CA ILE A 79 -1.41 26.31 -6.36
C ILE A 79 -0.26 25.88 -5.45
N ASP A 80 0.25 26.79 -4.61
CA ASP A 80 1.29 26.46 -3.63
C ASP A 80 0.86 25.28 -2.73
N GLN A 81 -0.40 25.25 -2.28
CA GLN A 81 -0.94 24.13 -1.50
C GLN A 81 -1.01 22.82 -2.31
N SER A 82 -1.48 22.85 -3.56
CA SER A 82 -1.49 21.68 -4.44
C SER A 82 -0.09 21.11 -4.64
N TRP A 83 0.91 21.96 -4.89
CA TRP A 83 2.30 21.53 -5.03
C TRP A 83 2.91 21.04 -3.72
N LYS A 84 2.63 21.67 -2.57
CA LYS A 84 2.99 21.12 -1.25
C LYS A 84 2.47 19.69 -1.08
N GLY A 85 1.20 19.47 -1.44
CA GLY A 85 0.59 18.14 -1.42
C GLY A 85 1.30 17.15 -2.33
N TYR A 86 1.66 17.56 -3.56
CA TYR A 86 2.41 16.73 -4.51
C TYR A 86 3.78 16.29 -3.95
N PHE A 87 4.61 17.23 -3.46
CA PHE A 87 5.93 16.90 -2.93
C PHE A 87 5.85 16.00 -1.68
N GLN A 88 4.86 16.24 -0.82
CA GLN A 88 4.62 15.39 0.35
C GLN A 88 4.22 13.98 -0.07
N ALA A 89 3.29 13.84 -1.01
CA ALA A 89 2.87 12.55 -1.55
C ALA A 89 4.04 11.80 -2.23
N HIS A 90 4.90 12.51 -2.96
CA HIS A 90 6.08 11.93 -3.57
C HIS A 90 7.06 11.40 -2.52
N LYS A 91 7.33 12.18 -1.46
CA LYS A 91 8.18 11.75 -0.34
C LYS A 91 7.62 10.53 0.38
N ASP A 92 6.31 10.50 0.63
CA ASP A 92 5.67 9.36 1.28
C ASP A 92 5.67 8.12 0.38
N TRP A 93 5.50 8.29 -0.94
CA TRP A 93 5.65 7.22 -1.91
C TRP A 93 7.07 6.65 -1.92
N SER A 94 8.11 7.49 -1.94
CA SER A 94 9.51 7.04 -1.91
C SER A 94 9.86 6.29 -0.62
N ARG A 95 9.29 6.71 0.52
CA ARG A 95 9.45 5.99 1.80
C ARG A 95 8.88 4.58 1.75
N VAL A 96 7.66 4.46 1.23
CA VAL A 96 6.99 3.16 1.06
C VAL A 96 7.77 2.30 0.07
N ASP A 97 8.21 2.88 -1.03
CA ASP A 97 9.03 2.20 -2.04
C ASP A 97 10.32 1.61 -1.45
N ASN A 98 11.10 2.43 -0.74
CA ASN A 98 12.32 2.00 -0.08
C ASN A 98 12.08 0.89 0.96
N TYR A 99 10.97 0.98 1.71
CA TYR A 99 10.57 -0.06 2.63
C TYR A 99 10.29 -1.39 1.91
N LEU A 100 9.53 -1.37 0.81
CA LEU A 100 9.22 -2.57 0.04
C LEU A 100 10.49 -3.19 -0.57
N HIS A 101 11.41 -2.36 -1.09
CA HIS A 101 12.69 -2.83 -1.61
C HIS A 101 13.53 -3.50 -0.51
N THR A 102 13.60 -2.91 0.67
CA THR A 102 14.34 -3.47 1.82
C THR A 102 13.73 -4.79 2.28
N VAL A 103 12.40 -4.85 2.47
CA VAL A 103 11.71 -6.06 2.95
C VAL A 103 11.81 -7.19 1.94
N SER A 104 11.52 -6.93 0.66
CA SER A 104 11.60 -7.96 -0.37
C SER A 104 13.02 -8.52 -0.50
N ARG A 105 14.05 -7.67 -0.41
CA ARG A 105 15.44 -8.12 -0.40
C ARG A 105 15.73 -9.00 0.81
N ARG A 106 15.32 -8.57 2.01
CA ARG A 106 15.52 -9.34 3.25
C ARG A 106 14.89 -10.73 3.19
N VAL A 107 13.70 -10.86 2.59
CA VAL A 107 13.04 -12.17 2.42
C VAL A 107 13.85 -13.07 1.50
N ILE A 108 14.26 -12.56 0.33
CA ILE A 108 15.06 -13.33 -0.64
C ILE A 108 16.43 -13.73 -0.07
N ASP A 109 17.13 -12.80 0.59
CA ASP A 109 18.42 -13.07 1.23
C ASP A 109 18.28 -14.16 2.30
N TRP A 110 17.20 -14.15 3.09
CA TRP A 110 16.93 -15.19 4.07
C TRP A 110 16.66 -16.55 3.41
N CYS A 111 15.90 -16.59 2.31
CA CYS A 111 15.69 -17.82 1.56
C CYS A 111 17.01 -18.39 1.02
N LEU A 112 17.91 -17.55 0.50
CA LEU A 112 19.22 -17.98 0.00
C LEU A 112 20.10 -18.54 1.12
N LEU A 113 20.20 -17.83 2.25
CA LEU A 113 20.99 -18.27 3.41
C LEU A 113 20.54 -19.64 3.95
N ASN A 114 19.25 -19.96 3.81
CA ASN A 114 18.67 -21.23 4.25
C ASN A 114 18.48 -22.25 3.12
N SER A 115 19.05 -22.00 1.93
CA SER A 115 18.94 -22.89 0.76
C SER A 115 17.49 -23.23 0.36
N ILE A 116 16.58 -22.25 0.47
CA ILE A 116 15.16 -22.40 0.12
C ILE A 116 14.98 -22.06 -1.36
N GLY A 117 14.67 -23.08 -2.16
CA GLY A 117 14.45 -22.93 -3.61
C GLY A 117 13.03 -22.55 -4.03
N THR A 118 12.04 -22.56 -3.12
CA THR A 118 10.64 -22.23 -3.45
C THR A 118 9.98 -21.42 -2.35
N LEU A 119 9.42 -20.27 -2.72
CA LEU A 119 8.67 -19.37 -1.85
C LEU A 119 7.19 -19.39 -2.25
N VAL A 120 6.31 -19.79 -1.33
CA VAL A 120 4.85 -19.81 -1.55
C VAL A 120 4.22 -18.61 -0.84
N ILE A 121 3.41 -17.84 -1.55
CA ILE A 121 2.75 -16.63 -1.05
C ILE A 121 1.23 -16.81 -1.12
N GLY A 122 0.55 -16.63 0.00
CA GLY A 122 -0.91 -16.57 0.05
C GLY A 122 -1.45 -15.23 -0.47
N LYS A 123 -2.42 -15.28 -1.39
CA LYS A 123 -3.11 -14.09 -1.90
C LYS A 123 -4.57 -14.43 -2.19
N ASN A 124 -5.47 -13.60 -1.67
CA ASN A 124 -6.88 -13.63 -2.03
C ASN A 124 -7.20 -12.45 -2.94
N ASP A 125 -7.80 -12.73 -4.10
CA ASP A 125 -8.23 -11.67 -5.00
C ASP A 125 -9.33 -10.82 -4.35
N HIS A 126 -9.29 -9.52 -4.65
CA HIS A 126 -10.27 -8.55 -4.15
C HIS A 126 -10.40 -8.42 -2.62
N TRP A 127 -9.47 -8.96 -1.82
CA TRP A 127 -9.50 -8.87 -0.34
C TRP A 127 -9.54 -7.44 0.22
N LYS A 128 -9.28 -6.43 -0.62
CA LYS A 128 -9.38 -5.00 -0.28
C LYS A 128 -10.74 -4.37 -0.58
N GLN A 129 -11.55 -4.99 -1.42
CA GLN A 129 -12.81 -4.43 -1.88
C GLN A 129 -13.87 -4.62 -0.80
N SER A 130 -14.67 -3.58 -0.54
CA SER A 130 -15.84 -3.63 0.35
C SER A 130 -15.59 -4.21 1.75
N ILE A 131 -14.38 -4.02 2.29
CA ILE A 131 -14.04 -4.48 3.64
C ILE A 131 -14.82 -3.68 4.69
N ASN A 132 -15.33 -4.37 5.72
CA ASN A 132 -15.99 -3.74 6.86
C ASN A 132 -15.29 -4.09 8.19
N ILE A 133 -14.10 -3.52 8.44
CA ILE A 133 -13.31 -3.69 9.68
C ILE A 133 -13.25 -2.36 10.48
N GLY A 134 -14.11 -1.40 10.12
CA GLY A 134 -14.18 -0.07 10.72
C GLY A 134 -13.33 0.97 9.98
N LYS A 135 -13.79 2.23 9.99
CA LYS A 135 -13.27 3.31 9.15
C LYS A 135 -11.75 3.51 9.21
N LYS A 136 -11.17 3.56 10.42
CA LYS A 136 -9.72 3.76 10.62
C LYS A 136 -8.91 2.57 10.09
N ASN A 137 -9.35 1.36 10.39
CA ASN A 137 -8.66 0.14 9.98
C ASN A 137 -8.77 -0.07 8.47
N ASN A 138 -9.93 0.20 7.87
CA ASN A 138 -10.11 0.16 6.43
C ASN A 138 -9.15 1.12 5.72
N GLN A 139 -9.02 2.36 6.22
CA GLN A 139 -8.09 3.33 5.66
C GLN A 139 -6.63 2.85 5.73
N GLN A 140 -6.22 2.25 6.85
CA GLN A 140 -4.87 1.71 7.02
C GLN A 140 -4.62 0.46 6.17
N PHE A 141 -5.60 -0.44 6.03
CA PHE A 141 -5.42 -1.68 5.28
C PHE A 141 -5.42 -1.45 3.76
N VAL A 142 -6.34 -0.60 3.28
CA VAL A 142 -6.45 -0.29 1.84
C VAL A 142 -5.21 0.42 1.32
N SER A 143 -4.50 1.20 2.15
CA SER A 143 -3.28 1.90 1.74
C SER A 143 -2.05 0.99 1.58
N ILE A 144 -2.04 -0.24 2.11
CA ILE A 144 -0.86 -1.13 2.07
C ILE A 144 -0.63 -1.73 0.67
N PRO A 145 0.48 -1.45 -0.03
CA PRO A 145 0.72 -1.90 -1.41
C PRO A 145 1.22 -3.36 -1.51
N HIS A 146 0.44 -4.32 -1.00
CA HIS A 146 0.79 -5.75 -1.00
C HIS A 146 1.07 -6.32 -2.40
N ALA A 147 0.31 -5.94 -3.43
CA ALA A 147 0.51 -6.43 -4.80
C ALA A 147 1.92 -6.10 -5.30
N ARG A 148 2.37 -4.87 -5.04
CA ARG A 148 3.72 -4.41 -5.34
C ARG A 148 4.79 -5.18 -4.58
N LEU A 149 4.53 -5.56 -3.32
CA LEU A 149 5.45 -6.41 -2.56
C LEU A 149 5.58 -7.81 -3.18
N ILE A 150 4.47 -8.41 -3.62
CA ILE A 150 4.45 -9.72 -4.28
C ILE A 150 5.22 -9.64 -5.60
N GLU A 151 4.96 -8.64 -6.44
CA GLU A 151 5.72 -8.38 -7.66
C GLU A 151 7.22 -8.25 -7.37
N MET A 152 7.59 -7.53 -6.31
CA MET A 152 8.99 -7.39 -5.89
C MET A 152 9.63 -8.70 -5.45
N LEU A 153 8.88 -9.57 -4.75
CA LEU A 153 9.37 -10.88 -4.37
C LEU A 153 9.53 -11.78 -5.59
N CYS A 154 8.57 -11.77 -6.52
CA CYS A 154 8.65 -12.56 -7.75
C CYS A 154 9.91 -12.24 -8.55
N TYR A 155 10.10 -10.98 -8.96
CA TYR A 155 11.25 -10.66 -9.83
C TYR A 155 12.59 -10.87 -9.11
N LYS A 156 12.70 -10.56 -7.80
CA LYS A 156 13.95 -10.77 -7.05
C LYS A 156 14.23 -12.24 -6.80
N GLY A 157 13.19 -13.02 -6.56
CA GLY A 157 13.30 -14.47 -6.42
C GLY A 157 13.79 -15.10 -7.71
N GLU A 158 13.15 -14.78 -8.84
CA GLU A 158 13.53 -15.27 -10.17
C GLU A 158 14.99 -14.94 -10.51
N LEU A 159 15.44 -13.70 -10.22
CA LEU A 159 16.85 -13.30 -10.44
C LEU A 159 17.86 -14.14 -9.64
N MET A 160 17.45 -14.65 -8.47
CA MET A 160 18.30 -15.46 -7.60
C MET A 160 18.01 -16.96 -7.70
N GLY A 161 17.21 -17.39 -8.69
CA GLY A 161 16.87 -18.80 -8.90
C GLY A 161 15.85 -19.38 -7.90
N ILE A 162 15.12 -18.54 -7.17
CA ILE A 162 14.05 -18.95 -6.25
C ILE A 162 12.71 -18.93 -6.98
N LYS A 163 12.01 -20.06 -7.00
CA LYS A 163 10.66 -20.16 -7.56
C LYS A 163 9.66 -19.49 -6.62
N VAL A 164 9.03 -18.39 -7.04
CA VAL A 164 7.97 -17.73 -6.27
C VAL A 164 6.60 -18.15 -6.82
N VAL A 165 5.75 -18.69 -5.95
CA VAL A 165 4.41 -19.18 -6.31
C VAL A 165 3.36 -18.42 -5.51
N VAL A 166 2.32 -17.93 -6.19
CA VAL A 166 1.17 -17.28 -5.55
C VAL A 166 0.01 -18.27 -5.51
N THR A 167 -0.54 -18.49 -4.31
CA THR A 167 -1.60 -19.46 -4.04
C THR A 167 -2.78 -18.79 -3.34
N GLU A 168 -3.99 -19.25 -3.64
CA GLU A 168 -5.23 -18.78 -3.02
C GLU A 168 -5.29 -19.19 -1.54
N GLU A 169 -5.55 -18.24 -0.63
CA GLU A 169 -5.42 -18.38 0.83
C GLU A 169 -6.79 -18.47 1.56
N SER A 170 -7.90 -18.78 0.86
CA SER A 170 -9.18 -18.91 1.56
C SER A 170 -9.14 -20.01 2.63
N TYR A 171 -9.68 -19.65 3.80
CA TYR A 171 -9.87 -20.51 4.97
C TYR A 171 -8.59 -21.10 5.60
N THR A 172 -7.39 -20.70 5.19
CA THR A 172 -6.10 -21.19 5.75
C THR A 172 -5.89 -20.81 7.22
N SER A 173 -6.49 -19.70 7.68
CA SER A 173 -6.40 -19.25 9.07
C SER A 173 -7.44 -19.89 10.00
N GLN A 174 -8.41 -20.62 9.44
CA GLN A 174 -9.48 -21.29 10.19
C GLN A 174 -9.26 -22.80 10.28
N SER A 175 -8.71 -23.39 9.23
CA SER A 175 -8.33 -24.81 9.16
C SER A 175 -7.10 -25.12 10.01
N SER A 176 -7.08 -26.31 10.57
CA SER A 176 -5.92 -26.81 11.32
C SER A 176 -4.93 -27.44 10.36
N PHE A 177 -3.68 -27.00 10.42
CA PHE A 177 -2.60 -27.64 9.67
C PHE A 177 -2.34 -29.06 10.22
N LEU A 178 -2.17 -29.17 11.54
CA LEU A 178 -1.78 -30.41 12.21
C LEU A 178 -2.85 -31.49 12.17
N ASP A 179 -4.13 -31.11 12.07
CA ASP A 179 -5.23 -32.08 11.99
C ASP A 179 -5.59 -32.44 10.53
N PHE A 180 -4.80 -31.98 9.55
CA PHE A 180 -5.01 -32.25 8.11
C PHE A 180 -6.42 -31.87 7.60
N ASP A 181 -6.96 -30.75 8.10
CA ASP A 181 -8.28 -30.26 7.68
C ASP A 181 -8.37 -30.07 6.16
N THR A 182 -9.56 -30.30 5.58
CA THR A 182 -9.81 -29.99 4.17
C THR A 182 -9.69 -28.48 3.92
N LEU A 183 -9.02 -28.13 2.81
CA LEU A 183 -8.77 -26.74 2.42
C LEU A 183 -9.63 -26.37 1.21
N PRO A 184 -10.89 -25.94 1.42
CA PRO A 184 -11.74 -25.51 0.31
C PRO A 184 -11.18 -24.26 -0.37
N SER A 185 -11.52 -24.10 -1.64
CA SER A 185 -11.31 -22.86 -2.39
C SER A 185 -12.40 -21.84 -2.11
N TYR A 186 -12.17 -20.56 -2.44
CA TYR A 186 -13.18 -19.52 -2.33
C TYR A 186 -14.47 -19.91 -3.09
N GLY A 187 -15.60 -19.94 -2.39
CA GLY A 187 -16.92 -20.29 -2.96
C GLY A 187 -17.36 -21.74 -2.72
N GLU A 188 -16.48 -22.62 -2.24
CA GLU A 188 -16.84 -23.99 -1.89
C GLU A 188 -17.51 -24.08 -0.51
N LYS A 189 -18.25 -25.18 -0.27
CA LYS A 189 -18.97 -25.39 0.98
C LYS A 189 -17.98 -25.48 2.14
N LYS A 190 -18.05 -24.51 3.05
CA LYS A 190 -17.19 -24.43 4.23
C LYS A 190 -17.36 -25.69 5.11
N PRO A 191 -16.31 -26.51 5.30
CA PRO A 191 -16.35 -27.66 6.20
C PRO A 191 -16.26 -27.20 7.65
N LYS A 192 -16.61 -28.10 8.57
CA LYS A 192 -16.40 -27.88 10.01
C LYS A 192 -14.92 -28.15 10.30
N PHE A 193 -14.17 -27.08 10.57
CA PHE A 193 -12.75 -27.17 10.94
C PHE A 193 -12.58 -27.76 12.35
N SER A 194 -11.53 -28.54 12.55
CA SER A 194 -11.24 -29.23 13.80
C SER A 194 -10.68 -28.28 14.87
N GLY A 195 -9.88 -27.31 14.45
CA GLY A 195 -9.23 -26.33 15.31
C GLY A 195 -9.93 -24.98 15.35
N LYS A 196 -9.45 -24.10 16.23
CA LYS A 196 -10.04 -22.77 16.45
C LYS A 196 -8.97 -21.72 16.74
N ARG A 197 -9.07 -20.58 16.06
CA ARG A 197 -8.34 -19.37 16.43
C ARG A 197 -8.93 -18.78 17.71
N ILE A 198 -8.10 -18.64 18.75
CA ILE A 198 -8.53 -18.08 20.05
C ILE A 198 -8.42 -16.56 20.00
N LYS A 199 -7.23 -16.06 19.65
CA LYS A 199 -6.92 -14.63 19.57
C LYS A 199 -5.87 -14.37 18.49
N ARG A 200 -5.55 -13.10 18.22
CA ARG A 200 -4.48 -12.74 17.29
C ARG A 200 -3.17 -13.41 17.73
N GLY A 201 -2.50 -14.06 16.78
CA GLY A 201 -1.27 -14.82 17.02
C GLY A 201 -1.44 -16.22 17.66
N LEU A 202 -2.65 -16.63 18.09
CA LEU A 202 -2.83 -17.90 18.81
C LEU A 202 -3.94 -18.78 18.22
N TYR A 203 -3.58 -20.01 17.86
CA TYR A 203 -4.45 -21.04 17.33
C TYR A 203 -4.41 -22.30 18.20
N LYS A 204 -5.54 -22.98 18.36
CA LYS A 204 -5.68 -24.24 19.11
C LYS A 204 -6.14 -25.34 18.17
N THR A 205 -5.39 -26.44 18.13
CA THR A 205 -5.73 -27.65 17.34
C THR A 205 -6.81 -28.49 18.04
N SER A 206 -7.32 -29.50 17.33
CA SER A 206 -8.27 -30.47 17.89
C SER A 206 -7.70 -31.21 19.11
N THR A 207 -6.41 -31.52 19.07
CA THR A 207 -5.64 -32.18 20.14
C THR A 207 -5.35 -31.26 21.33
N GLY A 208 -5.73 -29.99 21.26
CA GLY A 208 -5.52 -29.00 22.32
C GLY A 208 -4.16 -28.30 22.29
N LYS A 209 -3.28 -28.65 21.34
CA LYS A 209 -1.97 -28.00 21.16
C LYS A 209 -2.14 -26.56 20.71
N LEU A 210 -1.34 -25.67 21.28
CA LEU A 210 -1.31 -24.25 20.93
C LEU A 210 -0.18 -23.99 19.94
N ILE A 211 -0.51 -23.35 18.83
CA ILE A 211 0.44 -22.95 17.79
C ILE A 211 0.20 -21.50 17.39
N ASN A 212 1.20 -20.87 16.78
CA ASN A 212 1.04 -19.53 16.24
C ASN A 212 0.07 -19.57 15.04
N ALA A 213 -0.88 -18.63 15.01
CA ALA A 213 -1.91 -18.58 13.97
C ALA A 213 -1.36 -18.27 12.57
N ASP A 214 -0.33 -17.43 12.48
CA ASP A 214 0.31 -17.04 11.21
C ASP A 214 1.18 -18.18 10.68
N VAL A 215 1.83 -18.93 11.56
CA VAL A 215 2.54 -20.18 11.23
C VAL A 215 1.57 -21.22 10.69
N ASN A 216 0.44 -21.46 11.38
CA ASN A 216 -0.61 -22.36 10.91
C ASN A 216 -1.15 -21.96 9.53
N GLY A 217 -1.43 -20.67 9.32
CA GLY A 217 -1.87 -20.14 8.03
C GLY A 217 -0.85 -20.38 6.92
N SER A 218 0.43 -20.09 7.18
CA SER A 218 1.52 -20.27 6.22
C SER A 218 1.67 -21.73 5.79
N TYR A 219 1.60 -22.68 6.74
CA TYR A 219 1.64 -24.11 6.40
C TYR A 219 0.43 -24.56 5.57
N ASN A 220 -0.76 -24.05 5.87
CA ASN A 220 -1.95 -24.35 5.08
C ASN A 220 -1.84 -23.80 3.64
N CYS A 221 -1.20 -22.63 3.43
CA CYS A 221 -0.89 -22.12 2.09
C CYS A 221 -0.01 -23.09 1.29
N ILE A 222 1.06 -23.61 1.92
CA ILE A 222 1.95 -24.57 1.27
C ILE A 222 1.20 -25.88 0.98
N ARG A 223 0.41 -26.39 1.94
CA ARG A 223 -0.39 -27.61 1.75
C ARG A 223 -1.35 -27.47 0.58
N LYS A 224 -2.01 -26.32 0.43
CA LYS A 224 -2.92 -26.03 -0.67
C LYS A 224 -2.20 -26.03 -2.02
N HIS A 225 -1.00 -25.44 -2.09
CA HIS A 225 -0.17 -25.49 -3.29
C HIS A 225 0.20 -26.93 -3.67
N LEU A 226 0.67 -27.75 -2.71
CA LEU A 226 1.05 -29.14 -2.99
C LEU A 226 -0.13 -30.02 -3.42
N GLN A 227 -1.33 -29.78 -2.88
CA GLN A 227 -2.55 -30.45 -3.31
C GLN A 227 -2.90 -30.15 -4.77
N GLN A 228 -2.74 -28.90 -5.19
CA GLN A 228 -2.96 -28.49 -6.59
C GLN A 228 -1.96 -29.12 -7.55
N GLU A 229 -0.70 -29.28 -7.14
CA GLU A 229 0.37 -29.90 -7.93
C GLU A 229 0.30 -31.44 -7.97
N LYS A 230 -0.68 -32.08 -7.29
CA LYS A 230 -0.83 -33.55 -7.19
C LYS A 230 0.43 -34.29 -6.70
N VAL A 231 1.29 -33.63 -5.93
CA VAL A 231 2.51 -34.25 -5.38
C VAL A 231 2.13 -35.16 -4.20
N LYS A 232 2.52 -36.44 -4.24
CA LYS A 232 2.31 -37.39 -3.12
C LYS A 232 3.12 -36.89 -1.90
N SER A 233 2.42 -36.57 -0.83
CA SER A 233 2.94 -35.80 0.31
C SER A 233 3.81 -36.62 1.26
N ASN A 234 5.10 -36.75 0.94
CA ASN A 234 6.15 -37.03 1.93
C ASN A 234 6.87 -35.74 2.41
N ALA A 235 6.44 -34.56 1.91
CA ALA A 235 7.11 -33.28 2.11
C ALA A 235 7.03 -32.72 3.55
N PHE A 236 6.13 -33.25 4.38
CA PHE A 236 5.96 -32.80 5.76
C PHE A 236 6.10 -33.98 6.71
N HIS A 237 7.31 -34.51 6.87
CA HIS A 237 7.60 -35.27 8.08
C HIS A 237 7.49 -34.30 9.27
N SER A 238 6.65 -34.64 10.23
CA SER A 238 6.09 -33.81 11.30
C SER A 238 7.08 -33.12 12.27
N HIS A 239 8.38 -33.15 12.00
CA HIS A 239 9.43 -32.78 12.94
C HIS A 239 10.12 -31.44 12.66
N ASP A 240 9.99 -30.86 11.45
CA ASP A 240 10.68 -29.61 11.11
C ASP A 240 9.71 -28.42 11.04
N LEU A 241 9.00 -28.15 12.15
CA LEU A 241 8.25 -26.90 12.32
C LEU A 241 9.23 -25.74 12.57
N MET A 242 9.79 -25.19 11.51
CA MET A 242 10.60 -23.98 11.60
C MET A 242 9.69 -22.77 11.89
N ALA A 243 10.13 -21.91 12.82
CA ALA A 243 9.38 -20.77 13.34
C ALA A 243 9.20 -19.65 12.31
N LEU A 244 8.48 -18.57 12.68
CA LEU A 244 8.40 -17.36 11.86
C LEU A 244 9.81 -16.79 11.65
N PRO A 245 10.32 -16.69 10.40
CA PRO A 245 11.67 -16.16 10.15
C PRO A 245 11.76 -14.65 10.44
N PHE A 246 10.61 -13.98 10.48
CA PHE A 246 10.52 -12.54 10.76
C PHE A 246 9.39 -12.29 11.75
N MET A 247 9.71 -11.58 12.84
CA MET A 247 8.68 -10.85 13.58
C MET A 247 8.37 -9.54 12.85
N PRO A 248 7.10 -9.08 12.80
CA PRO A 248 6.77 -7.78 12.26
C PRO A 248 7.36 -6.69 13.17
N VAL A 249 8.59 -6.27 12.86
CA VAL A 249 9.22 -5.13 13.51
C VAL A 249 8.61 -3.87 12.90
N THR A 250 8.26 -2.89 13.73
CA THR A 250 8.04 -1.52 13.26
C THR A 250 9.34 -1.02 12.64
N TYR A 251 9.43 -1.12 11.32
CA TYR A 251 10.61 -0.72 10.58
C TYR A 251 10.70 0.81 10.58
N ASP A 252 11.73 1.34 11.25
CA ASP A 252 12.15 2.73 11.11
C ASP A 252 13.18 2.82 9.98
N PRO A 253 12.81 3.35 8.79
CA PRO A 253 13.69 3.41 7.62
C PRO A 253 14.98 4.21 7.84
N LEU A 254 15.06 5.02 8.91
CA LEU A 254 16.17 5.93 9.15
C LEU A 254 17.24 5.37 10.10
N ARG A 255 17.00 4.21 10.74
CA ARG A 255 17.93 3.62 11.73
C ARG A 255 18.77 2.45 11.22
N THR A 256 18.58 2.00 9.99
CA THR A 256 19.09 0.68 9.54
C THR A 256 20.45 0.71 8.82
N HIS A 257 21.27 1.75 8.97
CA HIS A 257 22.62 1.70 8.41
C HIS A 257 23.63 0.91 9.27
N ASN A 258 23.31 0.55 10.53
CA ASN A 258 24.28 0.00 11.49
C ASN A 258 23.82 -1.22 12.30
N LEU A 259 22.82 -1.99 11.86
CA LEU A 259 22.47 -3.23 12.58
C LEU A 259 23.21 -4.42 11.96
N ASN A 260 24.23 -4.90 12.68
CA ASN A 260 24.88 -6.18 12.40
C ASN A 260 23.81 -7.28 12.30
N PHE A 261 23.81 -7.96 11.16
CA PHE A 261 22.79 -8.89 10.67
C PHE A 261 22.58 -10.16 11.52
N LEU A 262 23.28 -10.31 12.65
CA LEU A 262 23.31 -11.53 13.48
C LEU A 262 22.59 -11.41 14.84
N GLN A 263 22.00 -10.27 15.18
CA GLN A 263 21.45 -10.04 16.54
C GLN A 263 19.92 -10.05 16.66
N ILE A 264 19.19 -10.56 15.68
CA ILE A 264 17.74 -10.78 15.84
C ILE A 264 17.43 -12.25 15.53
N VAL A 265 17.77 -13.10 16.49
CA VAL A 265 17.22 -14.45 16.70
C VAL A 265 16.63 -14.48 18.10
#